data_AF-A0A3R9N3R3-F1
#
_entry.id   AF-A0A3R9N3R3-F1
#
_cell.length_a   1.000
_cell.length_b   1.000
_cell.length_c   1.000
_cell.angle_alpha   90.00
_cell.angle_beta   90.00
_cell.angle_gamma   90.00
#
_symmetry.space_group_name_H-M   'P 1'
#
loop_
_entity.id
_entity.type
_entity.pdbx_description
1 polymer ?
#
loop_
_entity_poly.entity_id
_entity_poly.type
_entity_poly.pdbx_seq_one_letter_code
_entity_poly.pdbx_strand_id
1 'polypeptide(L)'
;MDNSIRELLQQLRRFRDERDWAQFHNPKDLALALSIEAAELNEQFLWKKPEEADQAKVREELADVLLYAFQLADKYNWDVIKLMQEKMKRNGEKYPVAKARGTAKKHDEFDAE
;
A
#
# COMPACT_ATOMS: atom_id res chain seq x y z
N MET A 1 5.26 -16.85 -10.37
CA MET A 1 4.48 -15.72 -9.81
C MET A 1 5.17 -15.10 -8.60
N ASP A 2 5.67 -15.88 -7.64
CA ASP A 2 6.47 -15.36 -6.50
C ASP A 2 7.77 -14.62 -6.93
N ASN A 3 8.33 -14.99 -8.08
CA ASN A 3 9.57 -14.39 -8.59
C ASN A 3 9.49 -12.89 -8.87
N SER A 4 8.35 -12.34 -9.31
CA SER A 4 8.28 -10.96 -9.80
C SER A 4 8.39 -9.92 -8.69
N ILE A 5 7.81 -10.16 -7.52
CA ILE A 5 7.93 -9.24 -6.38
C ILE A 5 9.34 -9.29 -5.79
N ARG A 6 9.93 -10.50 -5.71
CA ARG A 6 11.33 -10.64 -5.25
C ARG A 6 12.30 -9.95 -6.20
N GLU A 7 12.11 -10.08 -7.50
CA GLU A 7 12.87 -9.36 -8.53
C GLU A 7 12.71 -7.85 -8.39
N LEU A 8 11.48 -7.35 -8.19
CA LEU A 8 11.22 -5.93 -7.96
C LEU A 8 11.94 -5.41 -6.71
N LEU A 9 11.86 -6.12 -5.58
CA LEU A 9 12.58 -5.75 -4.36
C LEU A 9 14.10 -5.75 -4.57
N GLN A 10 14.63 -6.68 -5.37
CA GLN A 10 16.04 -6.68 -5.73
C GLN A 10 16.42 -5.46 -6.58
N GLN A 11 15.58 -5.08 -7.54
CA GLN A 11 15.78 -3.87 -8.34
C GLN A 11 15.73 -2.62 -7.46
N LEU A 12 14.80 -2.56 -6.50
CA LEU A 12 14.70 -1.46 -5.54
C LEU A 12 15.93 -1.33 -4.66
N ARG A 13 16.46 -2.45 -4.15
CA ARG A 13 17.72 -2.45 -3.40
C ARG A 13 18.87 -1.90 -4.23
N ARG A 14 19.01 -2.36 -5.47
CA ARG A 14 20.06 -1.84 -6.39
C ARG A 14 19.89 -0.35 -6.63
N PHE A 15 18.69 0.10 -6.97
CA PHE A 15 18.39 1.51 -7.22
C PHE A 15 18.74 2.41 -6.01
N ARG A 16 18.39 1.97 -4.80
CA ARG A 16 18.72 2.63 -3.53
C ARG A 16 20.23 2.66 -3.29
N ASP A 17 20.89 1.52 -3.44
CA ASP A 17 22.30 1.36 -3.08
C ASP A 17 23.24 2.07 -4.06
N GLU A 18 22.87 2.13 -5.35
CA GLU A 18 23.57 2.94 -6.37
C GLU A 18 23.62 4.44 -6.02
N ARG A 19 22.71 4.91 -5.16
CA ARG A 19 22.61 6.30 -4.72
C ARG A 19 23.06 6.50 -3.27
N ASP A 20 23.56 5.44 -2.63
CA ASP A 20 23.91 5.45 -1.20
C ASP A 20 22.74 5.88 -0.28
N TRP A 21 21.50 5.64 -0.71
CA TRP A 21 20.31 6.08 0.03
C TRP A 21 19.92 5.17 1.19
N ALA A 22 20.58 4.02 1.33
CA ALA A 22 20.34 3.07 2.42
C ALA A 22 20.44 3.72 3.82
N GLN A 23 21.28 4.75 3.97
CA GLN A 23 21.44 5.53 5.20
C GLN A 23 20.20 6.35 5.60
N PHE A 24 19.39 6.79 4.63
CA PHE A 24 18.16 7.56 4.88
C PHE A 24 16.93 6.67 5.03
N HIS A 25 16.99 5.43 4.54
CA HIS A 25 15.86 4.48 4.53
C HIS A 25 15.75 3.73 5.87
N ASN A 26 15.55 4.46 6.97
CA ASN A 26 15.13 3.86 8.25
C ASN A 26 13.59 3.71 8.29
N PRO A 27 13.03 2.83 9.15
CA PRO A 27 11.60 2.55 9.14
C PRO A 27 10.70 3.76 9.37
N LYS A 28 11.14 4.70 10.22
CA LYS A 28 10.39 5.93 10.52
C LYS A 28 10.33 6.81 9.27
N ASP A 29 11.46 7.06 8.61
CA ASP A 29 11.50 7.93 7.43
C ASP A 29 10.81 7.30 6.21
N LEU A 30 10.89 5.98 6.04
CA LEU A 30 10.13 5.26 5.00
C LEU A 30 8.61 5.33 5.24
N ALA A 31 8.15 5.23 6.49
CA ALA A 31 6.74 5.38 6.82
C ALA A 31 6.24 6.82 6.62
N LEU A 32 7.09 7.82 6.91
CA LEU A 32 6.80 9.22 6.63
C LEU A 32 6.71 9.49 5.13
N ALA A 33 7.67 9.00 4.34
CA ALA A 33 7.64 9.11 2.88
C ALA A 33 6.36 8.50 2.30
N LEU A 34 6.00 7.27 2.70
CA LEU A 34 4.73 6.65 2.31
C LEU A 34 3.52 7.55 2.60
N SER A 35 3.48 8.17 3.79
CA SER A 35 2.37 9.07 4.15
C SER A 35 2.32 10.34 3.31
N ILE A 36 3.47 10.82 2.84
CA ILE A 36 3.57 11.99 1.95
C ILE A 36 3.01 11.62 0.58
N GLU A 37 3.46 10.51 -0.02
CA GLU A 37 2.95 10.08 -1.34
C GLU A 37 1.46 9.74 -1.31
N ALA A 38 0.97 9.20 -0.18
CA ALA A 38 -0.45 8.99 0.00
C ALA A 38 -1.24 10.31 0.04
N ALA A 39 -0.64 11.40 0.53
CA ALA A 39 -1.23 12.72 0.47
C ALA A 39 -1.22 13.27 -0.96
N GLU A 40 -0.12 13.11 -1.71
CA GLU A 40 -0.03 13.51 -3.13
C GLU A 40 -1.08 12.76 -3.98
N LEU A 41 -1.29 11.47 -3.72
CA LEU A 41 -2.39 10.71 -4.32
C LEU A 41 -3.76 11.30 -3.98
N ASN A 42 -3.99 11.73 -2.73
CA ASN A 42 -5.25 12.34 -2.33
C ASN A 42 -5.51 13.69 -3.03
N GLU A 43 -4.46 14.46 -3.32
CA GLU A 43 -4.58 15.73 -4.05
C GLU A 43 -5.17 15.55 -5.45
N GLN A 44 -4.99 14.36 -6.05
CA GLN A 44 -5.63 14.06 -7.33
C GLN A 44 -7.16 14.02 -7.27
N PHE A 45 -7.73 13.81 -6.08
CA PHE A 45 -9.18 13.73 -5.85
C PHE A 45 -9.74 14.91 -5.04
N LEU A 46 -8.89 15.66 -4.35
CA LEU A 46 -9.31 16.76 -3.48
C LEU A 46 -10.05 17.85 -4.29
N TRP A 47 -11.25 18.23 -3.83
CA TRP A 47 -12.15 19.21 -4.47
C TRP A 47 -12.64 18.86 -5.88
N LYS A 48 -12.52 17.59 -6.27
CA LYS A 48 -12.90 17.08 -7.59
C LYS A 48 -13.95 15.97 -7.46
N LYS A 49 -14.72 15.75 -8.51
CA LYS A 49 -15.45 14.49 -8.68
C LYS A 49 -14.46 13.36 -9.00
N PRO A 50 -14.76 12.10 -8.66
CA PRO A 50 -13.85 10.97 -8.88
C PRO A 50 -13.36 10.85 -10.34
N GLU A 51 -14.23 11.14 -11.30
CA GLU A 51 -13.95 11.09 -12.73
C GLU A 51 -13.05 12.22 -13.25
N GLU A 52 -12.82 13.27 -12.46
CA GLU A 52 -11.99 14.44 -12.82
C GLU A 52 -10.52 14.27 -12.37
N ALA A 53 -10.19 13.19 -11.67
CA ALA A 53 -8.81 12.91 -11.28
C ALA A 53 -7.91 12.68 -12.49
N ASP A 54 -6.69 13.22 -12.47
CA ASP A 54 -5.70 12.94 -13.51
C ASP A 54 -5.19 11.51 -13.34
N GLN A 55 -5.63 10.62 -14.23
CA GLN A 55 -5.28 9.20 -14.16
C GLN A 55 -3.78 8.93 -14.30
N ALA A 56 -3.05 9.79 -15.03
CA ALA A 56 -1.61 9.64 -15.15
C ALA A 56 -0.94 9.91 -13.81
N LYS A 57 -1.38 10.98 -13.12
CA LYS A 57 -0.88 11.32 -11.78
C LYS A 57 -1.31 10.30 -10.72
N VAL A 58 -2.57 9.88 -10.72
CA VAL A 58 -3.03 8.80 -9.82
C VAL A 58 -2.16 7.55 -9.95
N ARG A 59 -1.78 7.18 -11.18
CA ARG A 59 -0.89 6.04 -11.43
C ARG A 59 0.52 6.26 -10.88
N GLU A 60 1.06 7.46 -11.02
CA GLU A 60 2.39 7.86 -10.52
C GLU A 60 2.39 7.80 -8.99
N GLU A 61 1.50 8.54 -8.32
CA GLU A 61 1.48 8.62 -6.86
C GLU A 61 1.16 7.26 -6.21
N LEU A 62 0.27 6.46 -6.83
CA LEU A 62 0.01 5.10 -6.35
C LEU A 62 1.25 4.21 -6.46
N ALA A 63 2.07 4.39 -7.50
CA ALA A 63 3.32 3.65 -7.62
C ALA A 63 4.28 4.06 -6.49
N ASP A 64 4.38 5.34 -6.17
CA ASP A 64 5.27 5.83 -5.09
C ASP A 64 4.82 5.33 -3.71
N VAL A 65 3.51 5.35 -3.42
CA VAL A 65 2.95 4.71 -2.21
C VAL A 65 3.37 3.24 -2.10
N LEU A 66 3.26 2.48 -3.19
CA LEU A 66 3.63 1.06 -3.21
C LEU A 66 5.15 0.86 -3.07
N LEU A 67 5.96 1.71 -3.71
CA LEU A 67 7.42 1.65 -3.63
C LEU A 67 7.90 1.84 -2.19
N TYR A 68 7.43 2.88 -1.49
CA TYR A 68 7.80 3.08 -0.09
C TYR A 68 7.24 1.99 0.83
N ALA A 69 6.03 1.50 0.59
CA ALA A 69 5.48 0.37 1.34
C ALA A 69 6.35 -0.90 1.19
N PHE A 70 6.79 -1.21 -0.03
CA PHE A 70 7.65 -2.36 -0.30
C PHE A 70 9.05 -2.18 0.26
N GLN A 71 9.64 -0.98 0.18
CA GLN A 71 10.92 -0.68 0.82
C GLN A 71 10.83 -0.79 2.35
N LEU A 72 9.71 -0.40 2.96
CA LEU A 72 9.47 -0.56 4.39
C LEU A 72 9.36 -2.04 4.78
N ALA A 73 8.60 -2.83 4.02
CA ALA A 73 8.54 -4.28 4.22
C ALA A 73 9.92 -4.93 4.06
N ASP A 74 10.70 -4.52 3.05
CA ASP A 74 12.06 -4.99 2.83
C ASP A 74 13.00 -4.62 3.98
N LYS A 75 12.86 -3.41 4.54
CA LYS A 75 13.65 -2.97 5.70
C LYS A 75 13.43 -3.87 6.92
N TYR A 76 12.24 -4.46 7.06
CA TYR A 76 11.92 -5.43 8.10
C TYR A 76 12.14 -6.90 7.69
N ASN A 77 12.61 -7.16 6.47
CA ASN A 77 12.73 -8.49 5.87
C ASN A 77 11.40 -9.27 5.87
N TRP A 78 10.28 -8.59 5.62
CA TRP A 78 8.97 -9.22 5.54
C TRP A 78 8.66 -9.71 4.12
N ASP A 79 8.07 -10.90 4.03
CA ASP A 79 7.48 -11.39 2.79
C ASP A 79 6.16 -10.65 2.54
N VAL A 80 6.17 -9.77 1.53
CA VAL A 80 5.02 -8.93 1.16
C VAL A 80 3.80 -9.77 0.79
N ILE A 81 3.98 -10.85 0.04
CA ILE A 81 2.88 -11.72 -0.39
C ILE A 81 2.22 -12.35 0.84
N LYS A 82 3.05 -12.92 1.73
CA LYS A 82 2.57 -13.55 2.96
C LYS A 82 1.84 -12.54 3.85
N LEU A 83 2.41 -11.35 4.05
CA LEU A 83 1.82 -10.29 4.86
C LEU A 83 0.43 -9.88 4.33
N MET A 84 0.29 -9.73 3.01
CA MET A 84 -0.98 -9.39 2.37
C MET A 84 -2.00 -10.52 2.49
N GLN A 85 -1.60 -11.78 2.25
CA GLN A 85 -2.48 -12.94 2.37
C GLN A 85 -3.02 -13.11 3.79
N GLU A 86 -2.17 -12.95 4.81
CA GLU A 86 -2.56 -12.99 6.21
C GLU A 86 -3.55 -11.88 6.56
N LYS A 87 -3.35 -10.66 6.01
CA LYS A 87 -4.28 -9.55 6.22
C LYS A 87 -5.62 -9.80 5.50
N MET A 88 -5.60 -10.33 4.28
CA MET A 88 -6.82 -10.67 3.53
C MET A 88 -7.65 -11.74 4.26
N LYS A 89 -7.01 -12.78 4.78
CA LYS A 89 -7.68 -13.82 5.59
C LYS A 89 -8.40 -13.20 6.79
N ARG A 90 -7.68 -12.41 7.59
CA ARG A 90 -8.26 -11.71 8.76
C ARG A 90 -9.39 -10.75 8.38
N ASN A 91 -9.26 -10.06 7.24
CA ASN A 91 -10.33 -9.19 6.75
C ASN A 91 -11.57 -10.00 6.32
N GLY A 92 -11.41 -11.17 5.70
CA GLY A 92 -12.53 -12.04 5.34
C GLY A 92 -13.24 -12.62 6.57
N GLU A 93 -12.50 -12.93 7.64
CA GLU A 93 -13.07 -13.34 8.93
C GLU A 93 -13.86 -12.18 9.58
N LYS A 94 -13.34 -10.95 9.48
CA LYS A 94 -13.98 -9.73 9.99
C LYS A 94 -15.19 -9.28 9.17
N TYR A 95 -15.19 -9.52 7.85
CA TYR A 95 -16.23 -9.13 6.90
C TYR A 95 -16.73 -10.34 6.10
N PRO A 96 -17.52 -11.24 6.70
CA PRO A 96 -18.03 -12.42 6.00
C PRO A 96 -18.92 -12.04 4.83
N VAL A 97 -18.83 -12.77 3.71
CA VAL A 97 -19.60 -12.48 2.47
C VAL A 97 -21.09 -12.36 2.74
N ALA A 98 -21.66 -13.22 3.59
CA ALA A 98 -23.08 -13.22 3.94
C ALA A 98 -23.56 -11.92 4.60
N LYS A 99 -22.66 -11.19 5.30
CA LYS A 99 -22.99 -9.97 6.04
C LYS A 99 -22.49 -8.70 5.32
N ALA A 100 -21.39 -8.79 4.57
CA ALA A 100 -20.67 -7.65 4.02
C ALA A 100 -20.91 -7.39 2.52
N ARG A 101 -21.57 -8.31 1.79
CA ARG A 101 -21.75 -8.16 0.34
C ARG A 101 -22.66 -6.97 0.01
N GLY A 102 -22.16 -6.03 -0.79
CA GLY A 102 -22.94 -4.90 -1.32
C GLY A 102 -23.24 -3.80 -0.29
N THR A 103 -22.59 -3.83 0.87
CA THR A 103 -22.79 -2.85 1.94
C THR A 103 -21.46 -2.24 2.39
N ALA A 104 -21.49 -0.96 2.77
CA ALA A 104 -20.37 -0.27 3.41
C ALA A 104 -20.44 -0.32 4.95
N LYS A 105 -21.43 -1.04 5.52
CA LYS A 105 -21.54 -1.26 6.96
C LYS A 105 -20.23 -1.82 7.52
N LYS A 106 -19.77 -1.27 8.64
CA LYS A 106 -18.63 -1.80 9.37
C LYS A 106 -19.04 -3.09 10.08
N HIS A 107 -18.05 -3.92 10.41
CA HIS A 107 -18.27 -5.23 11.02
C HIS A 107 -19.07 -5.22 12.35
N ASP A 108 -18.95 -4.12 13.08
CA ASP A 108 -19.59 -3.79 14.35
C ASP A 108 -21.05 -3.34 14.17
N GLU A 109 -21.49 -3.10 12.93
CA GLU A 109 -22.86 -2.71 12.57
C GLU A 109 -23.66 -3.88 12.01
N PHE A 110 -23.08 -5.09 11.91
CA PHE A 110 -23.75 -6.25 11.31
C PHE A 110 -24.81 -6.90 12.19
N ASP A 111 -24.63 -6.85 13.51
CA ASP A 111 -25.50 -7.51 14.49
C ASP A 111 -26.28 -6.48 15.33
N ALA A 112 -26.31 -5.22 14.90
CA ALA A 112 -26.94 -4.10 15.60
C ALA A 112 -28.43 -3.89 15.25
N GLU A 113 -29.11 -4.92 14.77
CA GLU A 113 -30.55 -4.91 14.41
C GLU A 113 -31.33 -5.97 15.19
#